data_AF-A0A521KAL8-F1
#
_entry.id   AF-A0A521KAL8-F1
#
_cell.length_a   1.000
_cell.length_b   1.000
_cell.length_c   1.000
_cell.angle_alpha   90.00
_cell.angle_beta   90.00
_cell.angle_gamma   90.00
#
_symmetry.space_group_name_H-M   'P 1'
#
loop_
_entity.id
_entity.type
_entity.pdbx_description
1 polymer ?
#
loop_
_entity_poly.entity_id
_entity_poly.type
_entity_poly.pdbx_seq_one_letter_code
_entity_poly.pdbx_strand_id
1 'polypeptide(L)'
;MADETAPALAIEGGPRAHPESWAMRPSVAPATDDSPVRVLEAEFAAGLGLDPSAVIALASAADARRWALQVAVPGRTELVLPALGATAWVSAAQGAGLTVVPAETDSDTAAISARGFSTAASP
;
A
#
# COMPACT_ATOMS: atom_id res chain seq x y z
N MET A 1 -38.53 -16.48 -7.96
CA MET A 1 -37.99 -15.13 -7.73
C MET A 1 -37.95 -14.95 -6.23
N ALA A 2 -36.76 -15.01 -5.63
CA ALA A 2 -36.61 -14.97 -4.18
C ALA A 2 -36.78 -13.53 -3.69
N ASP A 3 -37.63 -13.39 -2.69
CA ASP A 3 -38.01 -12.18 -1.99
C ASP A 3 -36.85 -11.74 -1.09
N GLU A 4 -36.12 -10.71 -1.51
CA GLU A 4 -34.98 -10.12 -0.78
C GLU A 4 -35.46 -8.89 0.02
N THR A 5 -36.42 -9.09 0.91
CA THR A 5 -36.91 -8.04 1.81
C THR A 5 -36.06 -8.02 3.08
N ALA A 6 -34.88 -7.38 2.99
CA ALA A 6 -34.17 -6.93 4.18
C ALA A 6 -35.05 -5.91 4.94
N PRO A 7 -35.16 -6.01 6.28
CA PRO A 7 -35.97 -5.07 7.06
C PRO A 7 -35.45 -3.65 6.89
N ALA A 8 -36.37 -2.71 6.65
CA ALA A 8 -36.06 -1.29 6.49
C ALA A 8 -35.31 -0.77 7.73
N LEU A 9 -34.13 -0.19 7.53
CA LEU A 9 -33.39 0.49 8.59
C LEU A 9 -34.25 1.62 9.17
N ALA A 10 -34.22 1.81 10.49
CA ALA A 10 -35.02 2.82 11.22
C ALA A 10 -34.62 4.28 10.93
N ILE A 11 -33.76 4.51 9.94
CA ILE A 11 -33.27 5.82 9.53
C ILE A 11 -33.42 5.86 8.02
N GLU A 12 -34.22 6.79 7.53
CA GLU A 12 -34.30 7.10 6.10
C GLU A 12 -32.90 7.61 5.72
N GLY A 13 -32.12 6.79 4.99
CA GLY A 13 -30.68 6.96 4.77
C GLY A 13 -30.27 8.18 3.94
N GLY A 14 -31.15 9.17 3.82
CA GLY A 14 -31.00 10.36 3.02
C GLY A 14 -30.91 10.07 1.51
N PRO A 15 -30.93 11.11 0.67
CA PRO A 15 -30.55 10.96 -0.72
C PRO A 15 -29.10 10.46 -0.81
N ARG A 16 -28.81 9.63 -1.83
CA ARG A 16 -27.44 9.18 -2.10
C ARG A 16 -26.52 10.39 -2.16
N ALA A 17 -25.47 10.40 -1.33
CA ALA A 17 -24.47 11.47 -1.33
C ALA A 17 -23.74 11.61 -2.69
N HIS A 18 -23.71 10.53 -3.48
CA HIS A 18 -23.24 10.53 -4.86
C HIS A 18 -24.29 9.89 -5.79
N PRO A 19 -24.97 10.69 -6.62
CA PRO A 19 -25.93 10.18 -7.61
C PRO A 19 -25.23 9.49 -8.79
N GLU A 20 -23.96 9.80 -9.01
CA GLU A 20 -23.15 9.26 -10.11
C GLU A 20 -22.38 8.01 -9.67
N SER A 21 -22.20 7.05 -10.58
CA SER A 21 -21.26 5.95 -10.35
C SER A 21 -19.85 6.53 -10.20
N TRP A 22 -19.07 5.96 -9.26
CA TRP A 22 -17.67 6.32 -9.12
C TRP A 22 -16.95 6.25 -10.46
N ALA A 23 -16.07 7.23 -10.71
CA ALA A 23 -15.30 7.30 -11.94
C ALA A 23 -14.66 5.93 -12.22
N MET A 24 -14.96 5.40 -13.40
CA MET A 24 -14.38 4.15 -13.86
C MET A 24 -12.86 4.28 -13.82
N ARG A 25 -12.15 3.25 -13.32
CA ARG A 25 -10.69 3.28 -13.25
C ARG A 25 -10.15 3.68 -14.63
N PRO A 26 -9.33 4.75 -14.74
CA PRO A 26 -8.84 5.20 -16.03
C PRO A 26 -8.11 4.05 -16.72
N SER A 27 -8.47 3.81 -17.98
CA SER A 27 -7.71 2.91 -18.84
C SER A 27 -6.42 3.64 -19.22
N VAL A 28 -5.29 3.13 -18.74
CA VAL A 28 -3.97 3.69 -19.06
C VAL A 28 -3.43 2.93 -20.26
N ALA A 29 -3.00 3.66 -21.30
CA ALA A 29 -2.34 3.05 -22.44
C ALA A 29 -1.04 2.35 -21.99
N PRO A 30 -0.64 1.24 -22.61
CA PRO A 30 0.66 0.63 -22.35
C PRO A 30 1.79 1.63 -22.59
N ALA A 31 2.84 1.56 -21.77
CA ALA A 31 4.04 2.36 -21.98
C ALA A 31 4.73 1.99 -23.29
N THR A 32 5.27 3.01 -23.96
CA THR A 32 5.90 2.89 -25.29
C THR A 32 7.42 2.97 -25.25
N ASP A 33 8.00 3.17 -24.08
CA ASP A 33 9.46 3.23 -23.90
C ASP A 33 10.13 1.90 -24.26
N ASP A 34 11.38 1.93 -24.71
CA ASP A 34 12.15 0.72 -25.02
C ASP A 34 12.40 -0.15 -23.78
N SER A 35 12.34 0.45 -22.58
CA SER A 35 12.48 -0.24 -21.29
C SER A 35 11.61 0.43 -20.22
N PRO A 36 10.28 0.25 -20.27
CA PRO A 36 9.33 0.99 -19.43
C PRO A 36 9.57 0.83 -17.94
N VAL A 37 10.00 -0.37 -17.52
CA VAL A 37 10.30 -0.66 -16.11
C VAL A 37 11.52 0.14 -15.64
N ARG A 38 12.55 0.29 -16.48
CA ARG A 38 13.74 1.07 -16.13
C ARG A 38 13.45 2.56 -16.07
N VAL A 39 12.59 3.05 -16.96
CA VAL A 39 12.11 4.44 -16.92
C VAL A 39 11.34 4.68 -15.62
N LEU A 40 10.41 3.79 -15.26
CA LEU A 40 9.66 3.87 -14.00
C LEU A 40 10.59 3.88 -12.77
N GLU A 41 11.58 2.99 -12.71
CA GLU A 41 12.55 2.93 -11.61
C GLU A 41 13.35 4.23 -11.49
N ALA A 42 13.83 4.77 -12.62
CA ALA A 42 14.62 6.00 -12.65
C ALA A 42 13.79 7.24 -12.26
N GLU A 43 12.56 7.36 -12.75
CA GLU A 43 11.66 8.45 -12.40
C GLU A 43 11.26 8.40 -10.92
N PHE A 44 10.95 7.20 -10.41
CA PHE A 44 10.63 7.01 -9.00
C PHE A 44 11.84 7.31 -8.10
N ALA A 45 13.04 6.87 -8.49
CA ALA A 45 14.28 7.19 -7.79
C ALA A 45 14.53 8.71 -7.76
N ALA A 46 14.37 9.39 -8.90
CA ALA A 46 14.53 10.84 -8.99
C ALA A 46 13.53 11.58 -8.09
N GLY A 47 12.26 11.16 -8.06
CA GLY A 47 11.25 11.73 -7.17
C GLY A 47 11.56 11.58 -5.67
N LEU A 48 12.34 10.56 -5.31
CA LEU A 48 12.80 10.32 -3.93
C LEU A 48 14.20 10.87 -3.63
N GLY A 49 14.90 11.42 -4.63
CA GLY A 49 16.30 11.85 -4.50
C GLY A 49 17.29 10.70 -4.29
N LEU A 50 16.99 9.51 -4.82
CA LEU A 50 17.82 8.30 -4.72
C LEU A 50 18.56 8.01 -6.04
N ASP A 51 19.63 7.24 -5.95
CA ASP A 51 20.27 6.68 -7.14
C ASP A 51 19.32 5.65 -7.81
N PRO A 52 19.20 5.62 -9.15
CA PRO A 52 18.34 4.66 -9.84
C PRO A 52 18.63 3.19 -9.49
N SER A 53 19.88 2.84 -9.15
CA SER A 53 20.25 1.48 -8.73
C SER A 53 19.67 1.08 -7.36
N ALA A 54 19.18 2.04 -6.58
CA ALA A 54 18.54 1.79 -5.28
C ALA A 54 17.04 1.45 -5.39
N VAL A 55 16.45 1.56 -6.58
CA VAL A 55 15.02 1.29 -6.81
C VAL A 55 14.86 0.07 -7.70
N ILE A 56 13.98 -0.84 -7.29
CA ILE A 56 13.61 -2.03 -8.06
C ILE A 56 12.08 -2.10 -8.13
N ALA A 57 11.55 -2.12 -9.34
CA ALA A 57 10.13 -2.32 -9.58
C ALA A 57 9.79 -3.81 -9.52
N LEU A 58 8.73 -4.14 -8.78
CA LEU A 58 8.24 -5.50 -8.60
C LEU A 58 6.76 -5.58 -8.96
N ALA A 59 6.32 -6.77 -9.37
CA ALA A 59 4.96 -7.01 -9.88
C ALA A 59 3.85 -6.65 -8.88
N SER A 60 4.14 -6.68 -7.58
CA SER A 60 3.18 -6.34 -6.54
C SER A 60 3.85 -5.83 -5.26
N ALA A 61 3.08 -5.10 -4.44
CA ALA A 61 3.51 -4.68 -3.11
C ALA A 61 3.80 -5.89 -2.18
N ALA A 62 3.16 -7.04 -2.41
CA ALA A 62 3.44 -8.26 -1.66
C ALA A 62 4.81 -8.84 -2.02
N ASP A 63 5.15 -8.86 -3.31
CA ASP A 63 6.48 -9.28 -3.77
C ASP A 63 7.56 -8.32 -3.28
N ALA A 64 7.27 -7.01 -3.26
CA ALA A 64 8.18 -6.01 -2.70
C ALA A 64 8.49 -6.24 -1.22
N ARG A 65 7.48 -6.54 -0.38
CA ARG A 65 7.71 -6.87 1.03
C ARG A 65 8.55 -8.13 1.18
N ARG A 66 8.26 -9.19 0.40
CA ARG A 66 9.02 -10.44 0.44
C ARG A 66 10.48 -10.22 0.07
N TRP A 67 10.73 -9.50 -1.02
CA TRP A 67 12.06 -9.14 -1.48
C TRP A 67 12.81 -8.31 -0.44
N ALA A 68 12.17 -7.29 0.11
CA ALA A 68 12.75 -6.45 1.15
C ALA A 68 13.20 -7.26 2.37
N LEU A 69 12.37 -8.21 2.84
CA LEU A 69 12.75 -9.10 3.94
C LEU A 69 13.94 -10.00 3.59
N GLN A 70 13.96 -10.58 2.38
CA GLN A 70 15.08 -11.43 1.94
C GLN A 70 16.42 -10.68 1.95
N VAL A 71 16.42 -9.41 1.55
CA VAL A 71 17.63 -8.59 1.46
C VAL A 71 18.02 -8.00 2.82
N ALA A 72 17.05 -7.53 3.62
CA ALA A 72 17.32 -6.75 4.82
C ALA A 72 17.60 -7.60 6.07
N VAL A 73 17.05 -8.82 6.16
CA VAL A 73 17.12 -9.63 7.39
C VAL A 73 17.75 -11.03 7.23
N PRO A 74 18.79 -11.23 6.37
CA PRO A 74 19.42 -12.54 6.22
C PRO A 74 19.97 -13.04 7.57
N GLY A 75 19.62 -14.27 7.93
CA GLY A 75 20.05 -14.92 9.18
C GLY A 75 19.36 -14.39 10.45
N ARG A 76 18.32 -13.56 10.32
CA ARG A 76 17.50 -13.12 11.46
C ARG A 76 16.28 -14.02 11.60
N THR A 77 15.77 -14.10 12.83
CA THR A 77 14.57 -14.88 13.18
C THR A 77 13.43 -13.99 13.68
N GLU A 78 13.71 -12.72 13.98
CA GLU A 78 12.74 -11.80 14.56
C GLU A 78 12.67 -10.49 13.76
N LEU A 79 11.48 -9.91 13.69
CA LEU A 79 11.21 -8.63 13.07
C LEU A 79 10.32 -7.77 13.97
N VAL A 80 10.82 -6.60 14.35
CA VAL A 80 10.04 -5.62 15.10
C VAL A 80 9.15 -4.83 14.13
N LEU A 81 7.84 -4.80 14.37
CA LEU A 81 6.88 -4.06 13.56
C LEU A 81 5.96 -3.20 14.44
N PRO A 82 5.45 -2.06 13.95
CA PRO A 82 4.40 -1.33 14.62
C PRO A 82 3.21 -2.23 14.95
N ALA A 83 2.70 -2.14 16.18
CA ALA A 83 1.55 -2.91 16.62
C ALA A 83 0.29 -2.61 15.79
N LEU A 84 0.20 -1.40 15.23
CA LEU A 84 -0.91 -0.94 14.40
C LEU A 84 -0.46 -0.68 12.94
N GLY A 85 -1.34 -1.01 11.97
CA GLY A 85 -1.12 -0.69 10.56
C GLY A 85 -0.11 -1.58 9.80
N ALA A 86 0.53 -2.54 10.47
CA ALA A 86 1.57 -3.39 9.86
C ALA A 86 1.05 -4.74 9.29
N THR A 87 -0.27 -4.95 9.17
CA THR A 87 -0.86 -6.26 8.81
C THR A 87 -0.23 -6.91 7.57
N ALA A 88 0.03 -6.14 6.52
CA ALA A 88 0.65 -6.65 5.29
C ALA A 88 2.12 -7.08 5.48
N TRP A 89 2.84 -6.44 6.41
CA TRP A 89 4.20 -6.81 6.80
C TRP A 89 4.21 -8.02 7.74
N VAL A 90 3.23 -8.16 8.63
CA VAL A 90 3.07 -9.36 9.48
C VAL A 90 2.92 -10.61 8.61
N SER A 91 2.03 -10.56 7.62
CA SER A 91 1.83 -11.69 6.70
C SER A 91 3.10 -12.02 5.91
N ALA A 92 3.83 -11.01 5.44
CA ALA A 92 5.09 -11.21 4.73
C ALA A 92 6.19 -11.81 5.64
N ALA A 93 6.30 -11.35 6.88
CA ALA A 93 7.27 -11.84 7.86
C ALA A 93 6.99 -13.29 8.27
N GLN A 94 5.73 -13.62 8.54
CA GLN A 94 5.30 -14.99 8.82
C GLN A 94 5.57 -15.91 7.64
N GLY A 95 5.29 -15.48 6.41
CA GLY A 95 5.62 -16.22 5.19
C GLY A 95 7.12 -16.43 4.99
N ALA A 96 7.96 -15.57 5.57
CA ALA A 96 9.41 -15.69 5.57
C ALA A 96 9.96 -16.51 6.78
N GLY A 97 9.08 -17.05 7.64
CA GLY A 97 9.48 -17.82 8.82
C GLY A 97 10.02 -16.96 9.98
N LEU A 98 9.70 -15.67 9.99
CA LEU A 98 10.12 -14.74 11.04
C LEU A 98 9.06 -14.64 12.13
N THR A 99 9.52 -14.51 13.38
CA THR A 99 8.69 -14.14 14.52
C THR A 99 8.51 -12.62 14.52
N VAL A 100 7.25 -12.17 14.57
CA VAL A 100 6.95 -10.74 14.67
C VAL A 100 6.93 -10.31 16.13
N VAL A 101 7.68 -9.26 16.44
CA VAL A 101 7.69 -8.60 17.75
C VAL A 101 6.94 -7.28 17.61
N PRO A 102 5.72 -7.14 18.14
CA PRO A 102 4.98 -5.89 18.04
C PRO A 102 5.62 -4.81 18.93
N ALA A 103 5.73 -3.60 18.41
CA ALA A 103 6.19 -2.43 19.14
C ALA A 103 5.09 -1.35 19.15
N GLU A 104 4.86 -0.77 20.32
CA GLU A 104 4.04 0.43 20.46
C GLU A 104 4.68 1.57 19.67
N THR A 105 3.87 2.28 18.90
CA THR A 105 4.27 3.48 18.18
C THR A 105 3.43 4.64 18.68
N ASP A 106 4.06 5.78 18.88
CA ASP A 106 3.36 7.00 19.28
C ASP A 106 2.19 7.31 18.32
N SER A 107 0.98 7.36 18.88
CA SER A 107 -0.25 7.63 18.14
C SER A 107 -0.27 9.04 17.55
N ASP A 108 0.49 9.97 18.13
CA ASP A 108 0.58 11.36 17.64
C ASP A 108 1.44 11.46 16.37
N THR A 109 2.36 10.50 16.18
CA THR A 109 3.16 10.37 14.96
C THR A 109 2.52 9.41 13.93
N ALA A 110 1.61 8.53 14.37
CA ALA A 110 0.79 7.67 13.52
C ALA A 110 -0.42 8.39 12.87
N ALA A 111 -0.47 9.73 12.91
CA ALA A 111 -1.27 10.54 12.00
C ALA A 111 -0.75 10.47 10.54
N ILE A 112 -0.38 9.27 10.08
CA ILE A 112 -0.39 8.88 8.67
C ILE A 112 -1.87 8.72 8.27
N SER A 113 -2.57 9.84 8.29
CA SER A 113 -3.75 10.03 7.46
C SER A 113 -3.30 9.85 6.01
N ALA A 114 -4.13 9.24 5.16
CA ALA A 114 -3.92 9.27 3.71
C ALA A 114 -3.70 10.71 3.16
N ARG A 115 -4.05 11.75 3.94
CA ARG A 115 -3.74 13.16 3.66
C ARG A 115 -2.28 13.57 3.87
N GLY A 116 -1.52 12.87 4.72
CA GLY A 116 -0.10 13.18 4.97
C GLY A 116 0.79 12.87 3.75
N PHE A 117 0.43 11.86 2.96
CA PHE A 117 1.08 11.58 1.69
C PHE A 117 0.76 12.63 0.60
N SER A 118 -0.46 13.19 0.59
CA SER A 118 -0.82 14.24 -0.39
C SER A 118 -0.09 15.56 -0.17
N THR A 119 0.33 15.86 1.06
CA THR A 119 1.08 17.08 1.38
C THR A 119 2.57 16.99 1.06
N ALA A 120 3.14 15.78 0.97
CA ALA A 120 4.53 15.58 0.55
C ALA A 120 4.70 15.51 -0.98
N ALA A 121 3.61 15.27 -1.71
CA ALA A 121 3.60 15.09 -3.16
C ALA A 121 3.05 16.32 -3.94
N SER A 122 2.79 17.44 -3.26
CA SER A 122 2.45 18.71 -3.90
C SER A 122 3.61 19.69 -3.72
N PRO A 123 4.12 20.33 -4.78
CA PRO A 123 5.17 21.34 -4.67
C PRO A 123 4.75 22.56 -3.84
#